data_AF-A0A661MIT7-F1
#
_entry.id   AF-A0A661MIT7-F1
#
_cell.length_a   1.000
_cell.length_b   1.000
_cell.length_c   1.000
_cell.angle_alpha   90.00
_cell.angle_beta   90.00
_cell.angle_gamma   90.00
#
_symmetry.space_group_name_H-M   'P 1'
#
loop_
_entity.id
_entity.type
_entity.pdbx_description
1 polymer ?
#
loop_
_entity_poly.entity_id
_entity_poly.type
_entity_poly.pdbx_seq_one_letter_code
_entity_poly.pdbx_strand_id
1 'polypeptide(L)'
;MTAAVTLWERGRLDARVGPRQVLFGRMYEDASIELDAFQPGSRIFCIASAGCTAMKLAPHHEVVAVDINPVQLAYAERRFDGDLGFRGRAERVMDFARFFGPLAGWWPSRVRAFLEFDDPAEQMEYWQRHLDTWRFRPALDGLFSLIALRSVYAPHLLDFLPKRLGVVMRGRMERCFERHSNRSNPYARSLLLGELSPDPPPPEAKDIRLVHADAAEFLEQEAPGSFDGFTFSNILDGVDDAYQQRLLAAVKRAAAPGAATVLRSFGDTNASSPANRAADDRAMLWGSVLVRPAAELGLADVTHVGKV
;
A
#
# COMPACT_ATOMS: atom_id res chain seq x y z
N MET A 1 22.82 -20.68 -6.46
CA MET A 1 21.89 -19.90 -7.28
C MET A 1 21.79 -18.53 -6.65
N THR A 2 22.30 -17.50 -7.31
CA THR A 2 22.28 -16.12 -6.78
C THR A 2 20.83 -15.62 -6.79
N ALA A 3 20.27 -15.38 -5.59
CA ALA A 3 19.02 -14.67 -5.45
C ALA A 3 19.13 -13.36 -6.24
N ALA A 4 18.20 -13.11 -7.16
CA ALA A 4 18.11 -11.82 -7.83
C ALA A 4 17.84 -10.77 -6.74
N VAL A 5 18.83 -9.95 -6.42
CA VAL A 5 18.72 -8.93 -5.38
C VAL A 5 17.64 -7.93 -5.79
N THR A 6 16.45 -8.09 -5.21
CA THR A 6 15.29 -7.24 -5.49
C THR A 6 15.51 -5.83 -4.93
N LEU A 7 14.77 -4.85 -5.45
CA LEU A 7 14.79 -3.47 -4.90
C LEU A 7 14.35 -3.46 -3.42
N TRP A 8 13.44 -4.38 -3.07
CA TRP A 8 12.90 -4.55 -1.73
C TRP A 8 13.96 -4.99 -0.73
N GLU A 9 14.82 -5.96 -1.09
CA GLU A 9 15.93 -6.43 -0.25
C GLU A 9 16.94 -5.30 0.08
N ARG A 10 17.13 -4.37 -0.86
CA ARG A 10 18.02 -3.22 -0.66
C ARG A 10 17.40 -2.18 0.27
N GLY A 11 16.08 -2.21 0.48
CA GLY A 11 15.38 -1.19 1.24
C GLY A 11 15.49 0.19 0.58
N ARG A 12 15.50 0.25 -0.76
CA ARG A 12 15.67 1.50 -1.51
C ARG A 12 14.81 1.51 -2.76
N LEU A 13 14.10 2.62 -2.95
CA LEU A 13 13.35 2.89 -4.18
C LEU A 13 14.21 3.61 -5.24
N ASP A 14 15.44 4.01 -4.91
CA ASP A 14 16.35 4.75 -5.80
C ASP A 14 17.52 3.88 -6.33
N ALA A 15 18.19 4.34 -7.39
CA ALA A 15 19.25 3.59 -8.08
C ALA A 15 20.66 3.68 -7.45
N ARG A 16 20.86 4.36 -6.31
CA ARG A 16 22.21 4.56 -5.75
C ARG A 16 22.59 3.40 -4.81
N VAL A 17 23.89 3.15 -4.66
CA VAL A 17 24.46 2.21 -3.67
C VAL A 17 24.56 2.90 -2.30
N GLY A 18 24.22 2.22 -1.21
CA GLY A 18 24.24 2.79 0.15
C GLY A 18 23.54 1.88 1.18
N PRO A 19 23.52 2.26 2.47
CA PRO A 19 22.96 1.43 3.53
C PRO A 19 21.45 1.20 3.35
N ARG A 20 20.94 0.06 3.85
CA ARG A 20 19.51 -0.27 3.90
C ARG A 20 18.76 0.78 4.74
N GLN A 21 17.55 1.15 4.34
CA GLN A 21 16.75 2.20 4.98
C GLN A 21 15.33 1.75 5.27
N VAL A 22 14.64 2.46 6.17
CA VAL A 22 13.18 2.39 6.28
C VAL A 22 12.59 3.03 5.03
N LEU A 23 11.94 2.20 4.21
CA LEU A 23 11.29 2.64 2.99
C LEU A 23 9.98 3.34 3.29
N PHE A 24 9.23 2.79 4.24
CA PHE A 24 7.90 3.24 4.55
C PHE A 24 7.77 3.52 6.04
N GLY A 25 7.52 4.80 6.38
CA GLY A 25 7.23 5.21 7.76
C GLY A 25 5.83 4.78 8.18
N ARG A 26 4.90 4.70 7.22
CA ARG A 26 3.51 4.25 7.39
C ARG A 26 3.01 3.52 6.14
N MET A 27 2.06 2.60 6.33
CA MET A 27 1.30 2.01 5.23
C MET A 27 -0.01 2.75 4.97
N TYR A 28 -0.29 2.93 3.68
CA TYR A 28 -1.53 3.46 3.14
C TYR A 28 -2.34 2.29 2.59
N GLU A 29 -2.77 1.41 3.49
CA GLU A 29 -3.50 0.18 3.18
C GLU A 29 -4.72 0.12 4.07
N ASP A 30 -5.90 0.07 3.47
CA ASP A 30 -7.13 0.01 4.24
C ASP A 30 -7.42 -1.42 4.70
N ALA A 31 -7.03 -1.72 5.94
CA ALA A 31 -7.14 -3.06 6.52
C ALA A 31 -8.59 -3.56 6.69
N SER A 32 -9.60 -2.71 6.52
CA SER A 32 -10.99 -3.21 6.51
C SER A 32 -11.23 -4.18 5.35
N ILE A 33 -10.48 -4.06 4.25
CA ILE A 33 -10.58 -5.01 3.13
C ILE A 33 -10.12 -6.39 3.56
N GLU A 34 -9.01 -6.50 4.28
CA GLU A 34 -8.54 -7.76 4.86
C GLU A 34 -9.49 -8.30 5.91
N LEU A 35 -9.99 -7.44 6.82
CA LEU A 35 -10.92 -7.86 7.86
C LEU A 35 -12.25 -8.39 7.28
N ASP A 36 -12.69 -7.85 6.15
CA ASP A 36 -13.88 -8.36 5.43
C ASP A 36 -13.57 -9.65 4.66
N ALA A 37 -12.32 -9.83 4.20
CA ALA A 37 -11.90 -10.97 3.39
C ALA A 37 -11.53 -12.22 4.21
N PHE A 38 -11.01 -12.03 5.42
CA PHE A 38 -10.48 -13.11 6.26
C PHE A 38 -11.44 -13.46 7.41
N GLN A 39 -11.53 -14.76 7.72
CA GLN A 39 -12.36 -15.20 8.84
C GLN A 39 -11.67 -14.88 10.18
N PRO A 40 -12.41 -14.46 11.23
CA PRO A 40 -11.83 -14.29 12.55
C PRO A 40 -11.18 -15.59 13.06
N GLY A 41 -10.02 -15.47 13.71
CA GLY A 41 -9.22 -16.59 14.18
C GLY A 41 -8.33 -17.25 13.12
N SER A 42 -8.39 -16.80 11.86
CA SER A 42 -7.50 -17.25 10.79
C SER A 42 -6.02 -16.97 11.05
N ARG A 43 -5.14 -17.81 10.48
CA ARG A 43 -3.70 -17.59 10.41
C ARG A 43 -3.32 -16.86 9.12
N ILE A 44 -2.80 -15.65 9.25
CA ILE A 44 -2.61 -14.70 8.15
C ILE A 44 -1.13 -14.45 7.88
N PHE A 45 -0.72 -14.65 6.63
CA PHE A 45 0.54 -14.14 6.11
C PHE A 45 0.38 -12.66 5.75
N CYS A 46 1.29 -11.82 6.25
CA CYS A 46 1.27 -10.38 6.01
C CYS A 46 2.68 -9.88 5.65
N ILE A 47 2.79 -8.93 4.72
CA ILE A 47 4.05 -8.21 4.53
C ILE A 47 4.24 -7.22 5.68
N ALA A 48 5.36 -7.31 6.41
CA ALA A 48 5.53 -6.56 7.65
C ALA A 48 5.56 -5.04 7.40
N SER A 49 6.40 -4.57 6.47
CA SER A 49 6.49 -3.16 6.11
C SER A 49 6.55 -2.23 7.34
N ALA A 50 5.72 -1.19 7.44
CA ALA A 50 5.63 -0.30 8.61
C ALA A 50 4.80 -0.87 9.77
N GLY A 51 4.33 -2.11 9.66
CA GLY A 51 3.56 -2.82 10.68
C GLY A 51 2.08 -2.44 10.78
N CYS A 52 1.59 -1.45 10.02
CA CYS A 52 0.24 -0.90 10.24
C CYS A 52 -0.87 -1.91 9.97
N THR A 53 -0.77 -2.68 8.88
CA THR A 53 -1.77 -3.70 8.53
C THR A 53 -1.72 -4.87 9.51
N ALA A 54 -0.51 -5.35 9.83
CA ALA A 54 -0.32 -6.40 10.84
C ALA A 54 -0.94 -6.03 12.20
N MET A 55 -0.72 -4.80 12.69
CA MET A 55 -1.36 -4.32 13.93
C MET A 55 -2.89 -4.28 13.84
N LYS A 56 -3.47 -3.91 12.71
CA LYS A 56 -4.94 -3.89 12.56
C LYS A 56 -5.55 -5.29 12.48
N LEU A 57 -4.76 -6.28 12.04
CA LEU A 57 -5.20 -7.68 11.92
C LEU A 57 -5.01 -8.48 13.22
N ALA A 58 -3.97 -8.17 14.01
CA ALA A 58 -3.62 -8.91 15.22
C ALA A 58 -4.76 -9.12 16.24
N PRO A 59 -5.69 -8.16 16.46
CA PRO A 59 -6.81 -8.37 17.37
C PRO A 59 -7.79 -9.47 16.93
N HIS A 60 -7.75 -9.88 15.66
CA HIS A 60 -8.71 -10.78 15.05
C HIS A 60 -8.08 -12.07 14.51
N HIS A 61 -6.75 -12.14 14.39
CA HIS A 61 -6.04 -13.17 13.64
C HIS A 61 -4.69 -13.52 14.26
N GLU A 62 -4.20 -14.74 14.02
CA GLU A 62 -2.78 -15.06 14.19
C GLU A 62 -2.00 -14.46 13.01
N VAL A 63 -1.14 -13.48 13.26
CA VAL A 63 -0.42 -12.77 12.19
C VAL A 63 1.05 -13.19 12.14
N VAL A 64 1.47 -13.67 10.97
CA VAL A 64 2.88 -13.83 10.62
C VAL A 64 3.27 -12.74 9.64
N ALA A 65 4.08 -11.80 10.11
CA ALA A 65 4.51 -10.64 9.35
C ALA A 65 5.95 -10.82 8.84
N VAL A 66 6.11 -10.87 7.51
CA VAL A 66 7.37 -11.21 6.83
C VAL A 66 7.89 -10.02 6.05
N ASP A 67 9.18 -9.74 6.14
CA ASP A 67 9.84 -8.73 5.32
C ASP A 67 11.27 -9.16 4.99
N ILE A 68 11.72 -8.84 3.78
CA ILE A 68 13.06 -9.14 3.30
C ILE A 68 14.09 -8.08 3.76
N ASN A 69 13.61 -6.87 4.09
CA ASN A 69 14.45 -5.77 4.57
C ASN A 69 14.52 -5.76 6.10
N PRO A 70 15.66 -6.14 6.71
CA PRO A 70 15.77 -6.23 8.16
C PRO A 70 15.65 -4.87 8.87
N VAL A 71 15.95 -3.76 8.20
CA VAL A 71 15.80 -2.42 8.77
C VAL A 71 14.32 -2.03 8.89
N GLN A 72 13.52 -2.45 7.92
CA GLN A 72 12.07 -2.25 7.92
C GLN A 72 11.41 -3.16 8.97
N LEU A 73 11.86 -4.41 9.08
CA LEU A 73 11.39 -5.35 10.09
C LEU A 73 11.67 -4.86 11.52
N ALA A 74 12.90 -4.42 11.80
CA ALA A 74 13.26 -3.83 13.10
C ALA A 74 12.50 -2.53 13.41
N TYR A 75 12.06 -1.81 12.37
CA TYR A 75 11.18 -0.65 12.55
C TYR A 75 9.77 -1.07 12.94
N ALA A 76 9.19 -2.08 12.27
CA ALA A 76 7.88 -2.63 12.64
C ALA A 76 7.88 -3.15 14.09
N GLU A 77 8.92 -3.87 14.51
CA GLU A 77 9.09 -4.36 15.88
C GLU A 77 8.98 -3.24 16.91
N ARG A 78 9.76 -2.16 16.76
CA ARG A 78 9.69 -1.01 17.67
C ARG A 78 8.29 -0.38 17.72
N ARG A 79 7.56 -0.38 16.61
CA ARG A 79 6.19 0.14 16.56
C ARG A 79 5.21 -0.75 17.31
N PHE A 80 5.40 -2.07 17.25
CA PHE A 80 4.61 -3.01 18.04
C PHE A 80 4.85 -2.80 19.54
N ASP A 81 6.06 -2.39 19.92
CA ASP A 81 6.42 -2.01 21.30
C ASP A 81 5.94 -0.60 21.72
N GLY A 82 5.26 0.14 20.84
CA GLY A 82 4.67 1.45 21.16
C GLY A 82 5.43 2.67 20.64
N ASP A 83 6.47 2.49 19.80
CA ASP A 83 7.04 3.62 19.05
C ASP A 83 5.98 4.22 18.12
N LEU A 84 5.73 5.52 18.25
CA LEU A 84 4.78 6.28 17.41
C LEU A 84 5.15 6.21 15.92
N GLY A 85 6.38 5.79 15.62
CA GLY A 85 6.93 5.73 14.28
C GLY A 85 7.42 7.10 13.84
N PHE A 86 8.25 7.11 12.79
CA PHE A 86 8.79 8.35 12.24
C PHE A 86 8.44 8.48 10.76
N ARG A 87 8.40 9.72 10.28
CA ARG A 87 8.16 10.02 8.88
C ARG A 87 9.31 9.50 8.03
N GLY A 88 9.00 8.60 7.09
CA GLY A 88 9.94 8.08 6.11
C GLY A 88 10.29 9.10 5.02
N ARG A 89 10.96 8.63 3.97
CA ARG A 89 11.37 9.50 2.85
C ARG A 89 10.19 9.95 1.99
N ALA A 90 9.20 9.09 1.79
CA ALA A 90 7.99 9.44 1.04
C ALA A 90 7.21 10.56 1.74
N GLU A 91 7.09 10.49 3.06
CA GLU A 91 6.38 11.47 3.88
C GLU A 91 7.07 12.84 3.87
N ARG A 92 8.42 12.89 3.77
CA ARG A 92 9.15 14.15 3.60
C ARG A 92 8.82 14.86 2.28
N VAL A 93 8.64 14.10 1.19
CA VAL A 93 8.19 14.66 -0.09
C VAL A 93 6.76 15.17 0.04
N MET A 94 5.89 14.45 0.74
CA MET A 94 4.52 14.90 1.01
C MET A 94 4.47 16.16 1.90
N ASP A 95 5.34 16.27 2.90
CA ASP A 95 5.47 17.48 3.74
C ASP A 95 5.84 18.69 2.90
N PHE A 96 6.81 18.54 1.98
CA PHE A 96 7.17 19.59 1.03
C PHE A 96 5.98 19.97 0.14
N ALA A 97 5.26 18.99 -0.40
CA ALA A 97 4.08 19.24 -1.23
C ALA A 97 2.98 19.99 -0.43
N ARG A 98 2.74 19.62 0.82
CA ARG A 98 1.78 20.29 1.72
C ARG A 98 2.20 21.71 2.06
N PHE A 99 3.49 21.96 2.29
CA PHE A 99 4.02 23.30 2.55
C PHE A 99 3.72 24.27 1.39
N PHE A 100 3.85 23.81 0.14
CA PHE A 100 3.53 24.61 -1.06
C PHE A 100 2.07 24.49 -1.51
N GLY A 101 1.25 23.67 -0.85
CA GLY A 101 -0.17 23.45 -1.15
C GLY A 101 -1.01 24.74 -1.33
N PRO A 102 -0.82 25.81 -0.54
CA PRO A 102 -1.54 27.07 -0.73
C PRO A 102 -1.40 27.68 -2.13
N LEU A 103 -0.27 27.48 -2.82
CA LEU A 103 -0.07 27.96 -4.20
C LEU A 103 -1.03 27.29 -5.19
N ALA A 104 -1.44 26.04 -4.90
CA ALA A 104 -2.43 25.27 -5.64
C ALA A 104 -3.88 25.50 -5.14
N GLY A 105 -4.10 26.41 -4.20
CA GLY A 105 -5.41 26.70 -3.61
C GLY A 105 -5.77 25.86 -2.38
N TRP A 106 -4.88 24.95 -1.97
CA TRP A 106 -5.03 24.09 -0.79
C TRP A 106 -4.56 24.80 0.47
N TRP A 107 -5.30 25.85 0.86
CA TRP A 107 -5.08 26.51 2.14
C TRP A 107 -5.40 25.54 3.29
N PRO A 108 -4.62 25.52 4.39
CA PRO A 108 -4.84 24.60 5.49
C PRO A 108 -6.27 24.64 6.06
N SER A 109 -6.89 25.83 6.12
CA SER A 109 -8.28 25.98 6.55
C SER A 109 -9.28 25.29 5.63
N ARG A 110 -9.06 25.36 4.31
CA ARG A 110 -9.92 24.69 3.31
C ARG A 110 -9.76 23.19 3.34
N VAL A 111 -8.52 22.71 3.45
CA VAL A 111 -8.23 21.28 3.55
C VAL A 111 -8.82 20.69 4.83
N ARG A 112 -8.70 21.39 5.96
CA ARG A 112 -9.36 20.96 7.20
C ARG A 112 -10.87 20.95 7.06
N ALA A 113 -11.48 22.02 6.56
CA ALA A 113 -12.94 22.06 6.34
C ALA A 113 -13.41 20.92 5.43
N PHE A 114 -12.69 20.65 4.34
CA PHE A 114 -12.96 19.53 3.45
C PHE A 114 -12.91 18.17 4.16
N LEU A 115 -11.99 18.01 5.12
CA LEU A 115 -11.82 16.77 5.87
C LEU A 115 -12.85 16.56 6.97
N GLU A 116 -13.67 17.56 7.30
CA GLU A 116 -14.74 17.44 8.30
C GLU A 116 -16.08 17.03 7.70
N PHE A 117 -16.22 16.99 6.37
CA PHE A 117 -17.43 16.48 5.72
C PHE A 117 -17.62 14.98 5.96
N ASP A 118 -18.87 14.62 6.23
CA ASP A 118 -19.30 13.23 6.40
C ASP A 118 -20.09 12.73 5.18
N ASP A 119 -20.81 13.61 4.50
CA ASP A 119 -21.59 13.29 3.30
C ASP A 119 -20.73 13.36 2.01
N PRO A 120 -20.66 12.26 1.24
CA PRO A 120 -19.91 12.22 -0.02
C PRO A 120 -20.36 13.24 -1.07
N ALA A 121 -21.64 13.61 -1.13
CA ALA A 121 -22.10 14.57 -2.13
C ALA A 121 -21.63 16.00 -1.80
N GLU A 122 -21.80 16.42 -0.54
CA GLU A 122 -21.31 17.73 -0.06
C GLU A 122 -19.79 17.87 -0.19
N GLN A 123 -19.02 16.84 0.17
CA GLN A 123 -17.56 16.90 0.02
C GLN A 123 -17.16 16.99 -1.46
N MET A 124 -17.87 16.32 -2.37
CA MET A 124 -17.54 16.42 -3.80
C MET A 124 -17.87 17.78 -4.39
N GLU A 125 -18.98 18.40 -3.99
CA GLU A 125 -19.24 19.80 -4.35
C GLU A 125 -18.12 20.71 -3.83
N TYR A 126 -17.70 20.52 -2.58
CA TYR A 126 -16.60 21.29 -2.01
C TYR A 126 -15.27 21.07 -2.75
N TRP A 127 -14.94 19.81 -3.06
CA TRP A 127 -13.74 19.43 -3.81
C TRP A 127 -13.68 20.16 -5.14
N GLN A 128 -14.74 20.04 -5.96
CA GLN A 128 -14.82 20.64 -7.29
C GLN A 128 -14.74 22.17 -7.23
N ARG A 129 -15.37 22.78 -6.22
CA ARG A 129 -15.44 24.24 -6.10
C ARG A 129 -14.16 24.86 -5.53
N HIS A 130 -13.45 24.16 -4.65
CA HIS A 130 -12.40 24.78 -3.82
C HIS A 130 -11.02 24.14 -3.89
N LEU A 131 -10.91 22.85 -4.22
CA LEU A 131 -9.66 22.09 -4.13
C LEU A 131 -9.19 21.54 -5.48
N ASP A 132 -10.09 21.15 -6.38
CA ASP A 132 -9.75 20.76 -7.75
C ASP A 132 -9.54 21.98 -8.66
N THR A 133 -8.54 22.79 -8.29
CA THR A 133 -8.28 24.04 -8.98
C THR A 133 -7.51 23.82 -10.29
N TRP A 134 -7.64 24.77 -11.21
CA TRP A 134 -6.85 24.78 -12.44
C TRP A 134 -5.33 24.82 -12.20
N ARG A 135 -4.88 25.24 -11.00
CA ARG A 135 -3.47 25.22 -10.59
C ARG A 135 -3.06 23.87 -10.02
N PHE A 136 -3.95 23.24 -9.25
CA PHE A 136 -3.73 21.95 -8.64
C PHE A 136 -3.50 20.85 -9.68
N ARG A 137 -4.35 20.76 -10.70
CA ARG A 137 -4.27 19.75 -11.75
C ARG A 137 -2.87 19.66 -12.40
N PRO A 138 -2.31 20.73 -12.99
CA PRO A 138 -0.97 20.70 -13.57
C PRO A 138 0.14 20.55 -12.52
N ALA A 139 -0.03 21.07 -11.29
CA ALA A 139 0.95 20.89 -10.23
C ALA A 139 1.11 19.41 -9.85
N LEU A 140 -0.01 18.69 -9.71
CA LEU A 140 0.01 17.25 -9.42
C LEU A 140 0.54 16.44 -10.61
N ASP A 141 0.17 16.81 -11.84
CA ASP A 141 0.71 16.20 -13.06
C ASP A 141 2.23 16.38 -13.17
N GLY A 142 2.75 17.54 -12.78
CA GLY A 142 4.19 17.81 -12.72
C GLY A 142 4.90 16.98 -11.65
N LEU A 143 4.34 16.94 -10.43
CA LEU A 143 4.89 16.16 -9.31
C LEU A 143 5.03 14.67 -9.64
N PHE A 144 4.01 14.09 -10.29
CA PHE A 144 3.99 12.69 -10.70
C PHE A 144 4.42 12.49 -12.16
N SER A 145 5.11 13.46 -12.76
CA SER A 145 5.68 13.27 -14.08
C SER A 145 6.80 12.24 -14.04
N LEU A 146 6.89 11.39 -15.05
CA LEU A 146 7.95 10.35 -15.13
C LEU A 146 9.36 10.96 -15.07
N ILE A 147 9.55 12.21 -15.50
CA ILE A 147 10.84 12.91 -15.41
C ILE A 147 11.20 13.20 -13.95
N ALA A 148 10.25 13.73 -13.17
CA ALA A 148 10.46 13.94 -11.74
C ALA A 148 10.66 12.61 -11.01
N LEU A 149 9.86 11.59 -11.32
CA LEU A 149 9.94 10.27 -10.71
C LEU A 149 11.26 9.55 -11.07
N ARG A 150 11.78 9.66 -12.30
CA ARG A 150 13.08 9.11 -12.73
C ARG A 150 14.26 9.67 -11.96
N SER A 151 14.16 10.89 -11.44
CA SER A 151 15.22 11.50 -10.64
C SER A 151 15.30 10.94 -9.21
N VAL A 152 14.25 10.25 -8.77
CA VAL A 152 14.09 9.74 -7.40
C VAL A 152 14.01 8.21 -7.36
N TYR A 153 13.45 7.59 -8.40
CA TYR A 153 13.09 6.17 -8.43
C TYR A 153 13.90 5.36 -9.44
N ALA A 154 14.17 4.10 -9.12
CA ALA A 154 14.84 3.16 -10.01
C ALA A 154 14.00 2.89 -11.28
N PRO A 155 14.62 2.68 -12.47
CA PRO A 155 13.91 2.50 -13.72
C PRO A 155 12.81 1.43 -13.69
N HIS A 156 13.08 0.28 -13.05
CA HIS A 156 12.12 -0.82 -12.92
C HIS A 156 10.88 -0.47 -12.09
N LEU A 157 10.95 0.53 -11.19
CA LEU A 157 9.79 1.00 -10.44
C LEU A 157 8.81 1.78 -11.34
N LEU A 158 9.30 2.32 -12.45
CA LEU A 158 8.50 3.17 -13.34
C LEU A 158 7.77 2.36 -14.40
N ASP A 159 8.23 1.15 -14.70
CA ASP A 159 7.68 0.32 -15.78
C ASP A 159 6.25 -0.15 -15.49
N PHE A 160 5.88 -0.28 -14.22
CA PHE A 160 4.53 -0.68 -13.79
C PHE A 160 3.61 0.50 -13.44
N LEU A 161 4.14 1.72 -13.35
CA LEU A 161 3.33 2.88 -13.01
C LEU A 161 2.48 3.32 -14.21
N PRO A 162 1.19 3.66 -13.99
CA PRO A 162 0.33 4.17 -15.05
C PRO A 162 0.92 5.36 -15.80
N LYS A 163 0.70 5.39 -17.12
CA LYS A 163 0.98 6.59 -17.94
C LYS A 163 0.13 7.74 -17.41
N ARG A 164 0.72 8.94 -17.28
CA ARG A 164 0.05 10.13 -16.69
C ARG A 164 -0.41 9.91 -15.25
N LEU A 165 0.48 9.39 -14.40
CA LEU A 165 0.22 9.07 -13.00
C LEU A 165 -0.47 10.20 -12.22
N GLY A 166 -0.17 11.48 -12.49
CA GLY A 166 -0.88 12.60 -11.84
C GLY A 166 -2.40 12.63 -12.10
N VAL A 167 -2.84 12.34 -13.32
CA VAL A 167 -4.26 12.22 -13.68
C VAL A 167 -4.89 11.02 -12.97
N VAL A 168 -4.16 9.90 -12.96
CA VAL A 168 -4.61 8.66 -12.31
C VAL A 168 -4.78 8.88 -10.81
N MET A 169 -3.81 9.52 -10.15
CA MET A 169 -3.88 9.85 -8.73
C MET A 169 -5.05 10.77 -8.41
N ARG A 170 -5.34 11.81 -9.22
CA ARG A 170 -6.55 12.62 -9.05
C ARG A 170 -7.81 11.77 -9.13
N GLY A 171 -7.91 10.91 -10.14
CA GLY A 171 -9.05 10.00 -10.27
C GLY A 171 -9.18 9.04 -9.09
N ARG A 172 -8.07 8.59 -8.48
CA ARG A 172 -8.09 7.77 -7.25
C ARG A 172 -8.62 8.56 -6.06
N MET A 173 -8.18 9.81 -5.90
CA MET A 173 -8.68 10.71 -4.86
C MET A 173 -10.17 10.99 -5.02
N GLU A 174 -10.61 11.39 -6.22
CA GLU A 174 -12.02 11.68 -6.54
C GLU A 174 -12.92 10.48 -6.25
N ARG A 175 -12.55 9.28 -6.70
CA ARG A 175 -13.34 8.06 -6.40
C ARG A 175 -13.47 7.78 -4.92
N CYS A 176 -12.43 8.08 -4.13
CA CYS A 176 -12.50 7.90 -2.68
C CYS A 176 -13.41 8.94 -2.06
N PHE A 177 -13.28 10.20 -2.46
CA PHE A 177 -14.13 11.27 -1.98
C PHE A 177 -15.60 11.12 -2.45
N GLU A 178 -15.87 10.42 -3.54
CA GLU A 178 -17.25 10.11 -3.94
C GLU A 178 -17.89 9.00 -3.11
N ARG A 179 -17.09 8.19 -2.38
CA ARG A 179 -17.58 7.00 -1.68
C ARG A 179 -17.48 7.04 -0.18
N HIS A 180 -16.43 7.66 0.35
CA HIS A 180 -16.06 7.55 1.75
C HIS A 180 -16.17 8.89 2.43
N SER A 181 -16.78 8.91 3.61
CA SER A 181 -16.77 10.05 4.53
C SER A 181 -15.33 10.49 4.77
N ASN A 182 -15.02 11.75 4.48
CA ASN A 182 -13.71 12.31 4.78
C ASN A 182 -13.44 12.33 6.29
N ARG A 183 -14.47 12.66 7.09
CA ARG A 183 -14.38 12.77 8.55
C ARG A 183 -13.90 11.49 9.21
N SER A 184 -14.36 10.35 8.71
CA SER A 184 -13.99 9.02 9.22
C SER A 184 -12.82 8.37 8.47
N ASN A 185 -12.23 9.03 7.47
CA ASN A 185 -11.13 8.49 6.69
C ASN A 185 -9.76 8.92 7.25
N PRO A 186 -9.05 8.07 8.01
CA PRO A 186 -7.76 8.42 8.58
C PRO A 186 -6.67 8.60 7.52
N TYR A 187 -6.81 7.97 6.35
CA TYR A 187 -5.84 8.06 5.26
C TYR A 187 -5.93 9.40 4.54
N ALA A 188 -7.13 9.97 4.40
CA ALA A 188 -7.31 11.32 3.85
C ALA A 188 -6.65 12.38 4.74
N ARG A 189 -6.84 12.29 6.07
CA ARG A 189 -6.16 13.17 7.03
C ARG A 189 -4.65 12.99 7.00
N SER A 190 -4.17 11.74 6.95
CA SER A 190 -2.73 11.44 6.81
C SER A 190 -2.14 12.00 5.52
N LEU A 191 -2.83 11.86 4.39
CA LEU A 191 -2.35 12.32 3.09
C LEU A 191 -2.34 13.85 3.00
N LEU A 192 -3.45 14.50 3.34
CA LEU A 192 -3.67 15.91 3.08
C LEU A 192 -3.18 16.84 4.20
N LEU A 193 -3.17 16.38 5.45
CA LEU A 193 -2.66 17.15 6.60
C LEU A 193 -1.33 16.62 7.15
N GLY A 194 -0.97 15.36 6.86
CA GLY A 194 0.22 14.72 7.43
C GLY A 194 0.01 14.27 8.88
N GLU A 195 -1.24 14.13 9.30
CA GLU A 195 -1.59 13.68 10.64
C GLU A 195 -1.25 12.19 10.81
N LEU A 196 -0.56 11.88 11.90
CA LEU A 196 -0.32 10.51 12.31
C LEU A 196 -1.51 10.04 13.14
N SER A 197 -1.89 8.76 13.01
CA SER A 197 -2.82 8.19 13.99
C SER A 197 -2.11 8.22 15.34
N PRO A 198 -2.72 8.84 16.37
CA PRO A 198 -2.17 8.86 17.71
C PRO A 198 -2.43 7.54 18.46
N ASP A 199 -3.13 6.60 17.82
CA ASP A 199 -3.60 5.39 18.49
C ASP A 199 -2.39 4.51 18.82
N PRO A 200 -2.26 4.07 20.09
CA PRO A 200 -1.23 3.12 20.45
C PRO A 200 -1.45 1.80 19.69
N PRO A 201 -0.39 1.00 19.51
CA PRO A 201 -0.56 -0.36 18.99
C PRO A 201 -1.53 -1.14 19.89
N PRO A 202 -2.36 -2.03 19.31
CA PRO A 202 -3.21 -2.89 20.12
C PRO A 202 -2.36 -3.83 20.98
N PRO A 203 -2.87 -4.30 22.13
CA PRO A 203 -2.14 -5.23 23.00
C PRO A 203 -1.64 -6.49 22.29
N GLU A 204 -2.37 -6.97 21.29
CA GLU A 204 -2.08 -8.15 20.47
C GLU A 204 -0.92 -7.92 19.49
N ALA A 205 -0.45 -6.68 19.31
CA ALA A 205 0.69 -6.38 18.45
C ALA A 205 1.96 -7.13 18.90
N LYS A 206 2.10 -7.41 20.20
CA LYS A 206 3.20 -8.20 20.78
C LYS A 206 3.18 -9.68 20.35
N ASP A 207 2.02 -10.17 19.91
CA ASP A 207 1.81 -11.56 19.52
C ASP A 207 2.05 -11.76 18.01
N ILE A 208 2.31 -10.68 17.26
CA ILE A 208 2.67 -10.74 15.84
C ILE A 208 4.04 -11.41 15.68
N ARG A 209 4.08 -12.52 14.94
CA ARG A 209 5.34 -13.21 14.62
C ARG A 209 6.05 -12.48 13.49
N LEU A 210 7.14 -11.79 13.79
CA LEU A 210 8.03 -11.19 12.79
C LEU A 210 9.01 -12.22 12.22
N VAL A 211 9.16 -12.25 10.90
CA VAL A 211 10.11 -13.13 10.20
C VAL A 211 10.92 -12.34 9.19
N HIS A 212 12.25 -12.40 9.31
CA HIS A 212 13.16 -11.87 8.30
C HIS A 212 13.39 -12.91 7.21
N ALA A 213 12.71 -12.78 6.08
CA ALA A 213 12.83 -13.70 4.95
C ALA A 213 12.32 -13.08 3.65
N ASP A 214 12.73 -13.66 2.52
CA ASP A 214 12.01 -13.53 1.26
C ASP A 214 10.62 -14.20 1.38
N ALA A 215 9.57 -13.56 0.85
CA ALA A 215 8.21 -14.05 1.03
C ALA A 215 7.97 -15.42 0.37
N ALA A 216 8.50 -15.62 -0.84
CA ALA A 216 8.38 -16.90 -1.52
C ALA A 216 9.18 -17.99 -0.79
N GLU A 217 10.43 -17.69 -0.41
CA GLU A 217 11.26 -18.61 0.38
C GLU A 217 10.61 -19.03 1.69
N PHE A 218 10.05 -18.09 2.45
CA PHE A 218 9.35 -18.40 3.69
C PHE A 218 8.16 -19.33 3.46
N LEU A 219 7.29 -19.00 2.52
CA LEU A 219 6.10 -19.80 2.20
C LEU A 219 6.43 -21.19 1.66
N GLU A 220 7.56 -21.35 0.97
CA GLU A 220 8.06 -22.65 0.50
C GLU A 220 8.48 -23.58 1.66
N GLN A 221 8.94 -23.02 2.77
CA GLN A 221 9.41 -23.76 3.95
C GLN A 221 8.29 -24.12 4.92
N GLU A 222 7.17 -23.40 4.88
CA GLU A 222 6.01 -23.67 5.73
C GLU A 222 5.25 -24.93 5.28
N ALA A 223 4.52 -25.54 6.22
CA ALA A 223 3.70 -26.72 5.92
C ALA A 223 2.61 -26.37 4.89
N PRO A 224 2.26 -27.30 3.97
CA PRO A 224 1.13 -27.11 3.07
C PRO A 224 -0.16 -26.83 3.84
N GLY A 225 -0.99 -25.92 3.35
CA GLY A 225 -2.27 -25.60 3.99
C GLY A 225 -2.17 -24.96 5.38
N SER A 226 -1.09 -24.24 5.66
CA SER A 226 -0.81 -23.64 6.98
C SER A 226 -1.30 -22.20 7.14
N PHE A 227 -1.82 -21.56 6.09
CA PHE A 227 -2.34 -20.19 6.14
C PHE A 227 -3.75 -20.10 5.55
N ASP A 228 -4.62 -19.38 6.23
CA ASP A 228 -6.01 -19.13 5.81
C ASP A 228 -6.17 -17.82 5.03
N GLY A 229 -5.16 -16.95 5.07
CA GLY A 229 -5.19 -15.69 4.36
C GLY A 229 -3.82 -15.11 4.07
N PHE A 230 -3.73 -14.34 2.99
CA PHE A 230 -2.50 -13.69 2.54
C PHE A 230 -2.77 -12.25 2.15
N THR A 231 -2.08 -11.30 2.77
CA THR A 231 -2.10 -9.89 2.34
C THR A 231 -0.74 -9.49 1.80
N PHE A 232 -0.75 -9.02 0.56
CA PHE A 232 0.44 -8.58 -0.16
C PHE A 232 0.23 -7.19 -0.73
N SER A 233 1.15 -6.29 -0.41
CA SER A 233 1.17 -4.94 -0.95
C SER A 233 2.40 -4.75 -1.81
N ASN A 234 2.18 -4.48 -3.10
CA ASN A 234 3.19 -4.13 -4.10
C ASN A 234 4.41 -5.08 -4.21
N ILE A 235 4.38 -6.26 -3.61
CA ILE A 235 5.49 -7.22 -3.70
C ILE A 235 5.67 -7.76 -5.12
N LEU A 236 4.58 -7.80 -5.88
CA LEU A 236 4.56 -8.18 -7.29
C LEU A 236 4.91 -7.00 -8.21
N ASP A 237 4.96 -5.77 -7.69
CA ASP A 237 5.28 -4.60 -8.50
C ASP A 237 6.80 -4.56 -8.76
N GLY A 238 7.19 -4.63 -10.03
CA GLY A 238 8.59 -4.48 -10.46
C GLY A 238 9.47 -5.72 -10.26
N VAL A 239 8.89 -6.89 -10.01
CA VAL A 239 9.59 -8.18 -9.99
C VAL A 239 9.38 -8.92 -11.32
N ASP A 240 10.32 -9.78 -11.69
CA ASP A 240 10.23 -10.54 -12.95
C ASP A 240 9.17 -11.66 -12.90
N ASP A 241 8.74 -12.13 -14.07
CA ASP A 241 7.71 -13.16 -14.20
C ASP A 241 8.09 -14.47 -13.47
N ALA A 242 9.39 -14.77 -13.36
CA ALA A 242 9.87 -15.97 -12.69
C ALA A 242 9.62 -15.89 -11.17
N TYR A 243 9.92 -14.75 -10.54
CA TYR A 243 9.63 -14.53 -9.13
C TYR A 243 8.11 -14.46 -8.88
N GLN A 244 7.34 -13.82 -9.76
CA GLN A 244 5.87 -13.82 -9.66
C GLN A 244 5.33 -15.25 -9.65
N GLN A 245 5.73 -16.08 -10.61
CA GLN A 245 5.33 -17.50 -10.68
C GLN A 245 5.72 -18.28 -9.41
N ARG A 246 6.94 -18.07 -8.93
CA ARG A 246 7.44 -18.71 -7.71
C ARG A 246 6.59 -18.33 -6.50
N LEU A 247 6.33 -17.05 -6.29
CA LEU A 247 5.54 -16.56 -5.16
C LEU A 247 4.10 -17.08 -5.23
N LEU A 248 3.44 -17.02 -6.38
CA LEU A 248 2.06 -17.51 -6.54
C LEU A 248 1.98 -19.03 -6.30
N ALA A 249 2.99 -19.80 -6.71
CA ALA A 249 3.06 -21.24 -6.44
C ALA A 249 3.26 -21.53 -4.95
N ALA A 250 4.13 -20.77 -4.27
CA ALA A 250 4.35 -20.87 -2.83
C ALA A 250 3.08 -20.55 -2.03
N VAL A 251 2.36 -19.49 -2.41
CA VAL A 251 1.05 -19.13 -1.82
C VAL A 251 0.05 -20.27 -1.97
N LYS A 252 -0.13 -20.81 -3.18
CA LYS A 252 -1.06 -21.92 -3.42
C LYS A 252 -0.74 -23.17 -2.61
N ARG A 253 0.54 -23.46 -2.39
CA ARG A 253 0.98 -24.58 -1.56
C ARG A 253 0.66 -24.35 -0.09
N ALA A 254 0.97 -23.16 0.42
CA ALA A 254 0.78 -22.81 1.81
C ALA A 254 -0.70 -22.53 2.17
N ALA A 255 -1.55 -22.27 1.18
CA ALA A 255 -2.96 -21.95 1.34
C ALA A 255 -3.78 -23.14 1.84
N ALA A 256 -4.48 -22.96 2.97
CA ALA A 256 -5.50 -23.87 3.45
C ALA A 256 -6.71 -23.88 2.49
N PRO A 257 -7.54 -24.95 2.49
CA PRO A 257 -8.78 -24.94 1.74
C PRO A 257 -9.65 -23.73 2.10
N GLY A 258 -10.04 -22.94 1.10
CA GLY A 258 -10.84 -21.72 1.29
C GLY A 258 -10.03 -20.47 1.62
N ALA A 259 -8.69 -20.55 1.67
CA ALA A 259 -7.87 -19.39 1.95
C ALA A 259 -8.05 -18.28 0.91
N ALA A 260 -8.04 -17.03 1.38
CA ALA A 260 -8.22 -15.85 0.54
C ALA A 260 -6.92 -15.04 0.41
N THR A 261 -6.84 -14.22 -0.63
CA THR A 261 -5.73 -13.30 -0.88
C THR A 261 -6.25 -11.89 -1.06
N VAL A 262 -5.50 -10.92 -0.53
CA VAL A 262 -5.65 -9.49 -0.79
C VAL A 262 -4.35 -9.02 -1.45
N LEU A 263 -4.41 -8.71 -2.74
CA LEU A 263 -3.25 -8.29 -3.55
C LEU A 263 -3.40 -6.82 -3.95
N ARG A 264 -2.48 -5.97 -3.49
CA ARG A 264 -2.42 -4.57 -3.91
C ARG A 264 -1.31 -4.32 -4.90
N SER A 265 -1.60 -3.53 -5.93
CA SER A 265 -0.64 -3.05 -6.91
C SER A 265 -0.86 -1.56 -7.20
N PHE A 266 0.21 -0.83 -7.44
CA PHE A 266 0.12 0.54 -7.95
C PHE A 266 -0.35 0.59 -9.41
N GLY A 267 -0.14 -0.49 -10.16
CA GLY A 267 -0.58 -0.66 -11.55
C GLY A 267 -2.10 -0.80 -11.69
N ASP A 268 -2.59 -0.57 -12.90
CA ASP A 268 -4.02 -0.59 -13.26
C ASP A 268 -4.41 -1.79 -14.14
N THR A 269 -3.49 -2.74 -14.34
CA THR A 269 -3.69 -3.93 -15.19
C THR A 269 -4.97 -4.69 -14.87
N ASN A 270 -5.34 -4.78 -13.59
CA ASN A 270 -6.56 -5.48 -13.15
C ASN A 270 -7.68 -4.53 -12.70
N ALA A 271 -7.65 -3.28 -13.15
CA ALA A 271 -8.61 -2.27 -12.71
C ALA A 271 -10.08 -2.66 -12.98
N SER A 272 -10.33 -3.39 -14.07
CA SER A 272 -11.65 -3.86 -14.50
C SER A 272 -12.07 -5.22 -13.93
N SER A 273 -11.20 -5.88 -13.15
CA SER A 273 -11.55 -7.17 -12.55
C SER A 273 -12.75 -7.01 -11.59
N PRO A 274 -13.74 -7.92 -11.60
CA PRO A 274 -14.83 -7.88 -10.63
C PRO A 274 -14.35 -8.13 -9.19
N ALA A 275 -13.16 -8.72 -9.02
CA ALA A 275 -12.51 -8.92 -7.73
C ALA A 275 -11.76 -7.67 -7.23
N ASN A 276 -11.70 -6.60 -8.04
CA ASN A 276 -10.99 -5.39 -7.67
C ASN A 276 -11.82 -4.54 -6.71
N ARG A 277 -11.27 -4.35 -5.51
CA ARG A 277 -11.81 -3.55 -4.41
C ARG A 277 -11.07 -2.23 -4.23
N ALA A 278 -10.25 -1.80 -5.20
CA ALA A 278 -9.48 -0.54 -5.09
C ALA A 278 -10.35 0.71 -4.88
N ALA A 279 -11.63 0.67 -5.27
CA ALA A 279 -12.56 1.77 -5.01
C ALA A 279 -13.15 1.74 -3.59
N ASP A 280 -12.97 0.64 -2.84
CA ASP A 280 -13.34 0.53 -1.43
C ASP A 280 -12.16 0.87 -0.51
N ASP A 281 -10.92 0.81 -1.03
CA ASP A 281 -9.71 1.16 -0.27
C ASP A 281 -9.66 2.67 -0.01
N ARG A 282 -9.82 3.06 1.26
CA ARG A 282 -9.82 4.47 1.68
C ARG A 282 -8.46 5.16 1.56
N ALA A 283 -7.38 4.44 1.27
CA ALA A 283 -6.02 4.99 1.22
C ALA A 283 -5.66 5.63 -0.12
N MET A 284 -6.46 5.43 -1.17
CA MET A 284 -6.41 6.19 -2.44
C MET A 284 -5.12 6.03 -3.25
N LEU A 285 -4.23 5.10 -2.87
CA LEU A 285 -2.96 4.92 -3.56
C LEU A 285 -2.98 3.81 -4.59
N TRP A 286 -3.85 2.81 -4.44
CA TRP A 286 -3.77 1.57 -5.20
C TRP A 286 -4.51 1.63 -6.53
N GLY A 287 -3.92 1.05 -7.57
CA GLY A 287 -4.57 0.89 -8.87
C GLY A 287 -5.45 -0.34 -8.91
N SER A 288 -5.04 -1.38 -8.20
CA SER A 288 -5.87 -2.55 -7.94
C SER A 288 -5.67 -3.05 -6.50
N VAL A 289 -6.76 -3.58 -5.94
CA VAL A 289 -6.80 -4.31 -4.66
C VAL A 289 -7.64 -5.56 -4.94
N LEU A 290 -7.01 -6.64 -5.36
CA LEU A 290 -7.72 -7.87 -5.74
C LEU A 290 -7.98 -8.74 -4.52
N VAL A 291 -9.24 -9.07 -4.29
CA VAL A 291 -9.66 -10.01 -3.25
C VAL A 291 -10.16 -11.29 -3.89
N ARG A 292 -9.45 -12.41 -3.72
CA ARG A 292 -9.78 -13.69 -4.39
C ARG A 292 -9.36 -14.93 -3.58
N PRO A 293 -9.96 -16.10 -3.84
CA PRO A 293 -9.45 -17.37 -3.32
C PRO A 293 -8.01 -17.63 -3.78
N ALA A 294 -7.16 -18.11 -2.88
CA ALA A 294 -5.75 -18.41 -3.17
C ALA A 294 -5.58 -19.48 -4.26
N ALA A 295 -6.52 -20.42 -4.37
CA ALA A 295 -6.53 -21.45 -5.40
C ALA A 295 -6.66 -20.86 -6.83
N GLU A 296 -7.31 -19.71 -6.97
CA GLU A 296 -7.62 -19.07 -8.25
C GLU A 296 -6.51 -18.13 -8.75
N LEU A 297 -5.44 -17.93 -7.97
CA LEU A 297 -4.34 -17.04 -8.37
C LEU A 297 -3.70 -17.47 -9.69
N GLY A 298 -3.76 -16.64 -10.73
CA GLY A 298 -3.20 -16.94 -12.05
C GLY A 298 -2.20 -15.91 -12.53
N LEU A 299 -1.38 -16.26 -13.53
CA LEU A 299 -0.45 -15.32 -14.18
C LEU A 299 -1.16 -14.17 -14.90
N ALA A 300 -2.38 -14.41 -15.38
CA ALA A 300 -3.23 -13.39 -16.00
C ALA A 300 -3.57 -12.23 -15.04
N ASP A 301 -3.39 -12.44 -13.73
CA ASP A 301 -3.67 -11.46 -12.68
C ASP A 301 -2.48 -10.53 -12.40
N VAL A 302 -1.35 -10.68 -13.09
CA VAL A 302 -0.13 -9.91 -12.79
C VAL A 302 0.55 -9.38 -14.06
N THR A 303 0.25 -9.94 -15.24
CA THR A 303 0.86 -9.50 -16.50
C THR A 303 0.42 -8.09 -16.92
N HIS A 304 1.34 -7.13 -16.82
CA HIS A 304 1.28 -5.89 -17.59
C HIS A 304 1.16 -6.21 -19.08
N VAL A 305 -0.05 -6.14 -19.64
CA VAL A 305 -0.24 -6.15 -21.09
C VAL A 305 0.30 -4.83 -21.63
N GLY A 306 1.56 -4.85 -22.02
CA GLY A 306 2.31 -3.67 -22.47
C GLY A 306 3.54 -4.01 -23.28
N LYS A 307 3.47 -5.01 -24.16
CA LYS A 307 4.38 -5.16 -25.31
C LYS A 307 3.58 -5.40 -26.57
N VAL A 308 3.05 -4.32 -27.16
CA VAL A 308 3.20 -3.96 -28.59
C VAL A 308 3.17 -2.44 -28.68
#